data_AF-A0A6A6LJK1-F1
#
_entry.id   AF-A0A6A6LJK1-F1
#
_cell.length_a   1.000
_cell.length_b   1.000
_cell.length_c   1.000
_cell.angle_alpha   90.00
_cell.angle_beta   90.00
_cell.angle_gamma   90.00
#
_symmetry.space_group_name_H-M   'P 1'
#
loop_
_entity.id
_entity.type
_entity.pdbx_description
1 polymer ?
#
loop_
_entity_poly.entity_id
_entity_poly.type
_entity_poly.pdbx_seq_one_letter_code
_entity_poly.pdbx_strand_id
1 'polypeptide(L)'
;MRPRVLLLNPERTILPKLEFLCSIGVSRSDLSAIVSQNPELLNRSIKQNLIPHYHILKSILVSDEKVIKCLKRLFKSSAVLSQNDFYVNLSLLRGLGMPQSSISFLVIYHLVVCLKAFNFAEGKTWEHKIEAYRRWGLSEEEISSIFRESPLSMGLSEKKIMCNMHFLVCKMGWQPAVVARVPIVLCYGLETRIMPRCSVVRVLLLNGLIKADIPISSVLTSCEKCFLERFVIKYQDLVPQLLDVFQGKMRLTELGFGFDNKSVIPD
;
A
#
# COMPACT_ATOMS: atom_id res chain seq x y z
N MET A 1 -15.72 27.97 -15.93
CA MET A 1 -14.80 28.13 -14.77
C MET A 1 -14.18 29.52 -14.81
N ARG A 2 -14.14 30.27 -13.70
CA ARG A 2 -13.32 31.49 -13.57
C ARG A 2 -11.96 31.09 -13.00
N PRO A 3 -10.85 31.11 -13.75
CA PRO A 3 -9.55 30.72 -13.21
C PRO A 3 -9.09 31.79 -12.20
N ARG A 4 -9.12 31.48 -10.89
CA ARG A 4 -8.69 32.40 -9.83
C ARG A 4 -7.26 32.90 -10.02
N VAL A 5 -6.42 32.13 -10.70
CA VAL A 5 -5.05 32.48 -11.08
C VAL A 5 -4.97 33.78 -11.90
N LEU A 6 -5.96 34.06 -12.77
CA LEU A 6 -5.98 35.30 -13.57
C LEU A 6 -6.28 36.55 -12.74
N LEU A 7 -6.74 36.37 -11.50
CA LEU A 7 -7.01 37.44 -10.54
C LEU A 7 -5.82 37.68 -9.59
N LEU A 8 -4.78 36.84 -9.64
CA LEU A 8 -3.60 36.99 -8.80
C LEU A 8 -2.63 38.02 -9.38
N ASN A 9 -2.02 38.82 -8.52
CA ASN A 9 -0.90 39.67 -8.90
C ASN A 9 0.34 38.79 -9.22
N PRO A 10 0.86 38.79 -10.46
CA PRO A 10 1.96 37.90 -10.83
C PRO A 10 3.24 38.13 -10.03
N GLU A 11 3.63 39.39 -9.84
CA GLU A 11 4.87 39.77 -9.15
C GLU A 11 4.80 39.54 -7.64
N ARG A 12 3.65 39.85 -7.02
CA ARG A 12 3.51 39.75 -5.56
C ARG A 12 3.11 38.36 -5.07
N THR A 13 2.45 37.56 -5.91
CA THR A 13 1.85 36.30 -5.48
C THR A 13 2.45 35.08 -6.17
N ILE A 14 2.73 35.15 -7.47
CA ILE A 14 3.17 33.99 -8.26
C ILE A 14 4.71 33.90 -8.26
N LEU A 15 5.40 35.00 -8.53
CA LEU A 15 6.86 35.05 -8.64
C LEU A 15 7.59 34.49 -7.40
N PRO A 16 7.24 34.86 -6.14
CA PRO A 16 7.94 34.33 -4.98
C PRO A 16 7.83 32.80 -4.84
N LYS A 17 6.73 32.21 -5.33
CA LYS A 17 6.51 30.74 -5.30
C LYS A 17 7.39 30.04 -6.32
N LEU A 18 7.50 30.61 -7.50
CA LEU A 18 8.37 30.07 -8.56
C LEU A 18 9.84 30.20 -8.16
N GLU A 19 10.25 31.35 -7.61
CA GLU A 19 11.61 31.57 -7.11
C GLU A 19 11.98 30.59 -6.00
N PHE A 20 11.09 30.36 -5.05
CA PHE A 20 11.32 29.35 -4.00
C PHE A 20 11.45 27.94 -4.58
N LEU A 21 10.58 27.54 -5.51
CA LEU A 21 10.69 26.21 -6.12
C LEU A 21 11.99 26.06 -6.92
N CYS A 22 12.43 27.10 -7.62
CA CYS A 22 13.75 27.15 -8.27
C CYS A 22 14.88 27.01 -7.25
N SER A 23 14.82 27.74 -6.13
CA SER A 23 15.89 27.76 -5.12
C SER A 23 16.09 26.41 -4.42
N ILE A 24 15.05 25.59 -4.34
CA ILE A 24 15.13 24.21 -3.84
C ILE A 24 15.48 23.17 -4.92
N GLY A 25 15.76 23.60 -6.15
CA GLY A 25 16.26 22.74 -7.23
C GLY A 25 15.19 22.17 -8.18
N VAL A 26 13.96 22.70 -8.19
CA VAL A 26 12.95 22.30 -9.19
C VAL A 26 13.32 22.88 -10.56
N SER A 27 13.41 22.01 -11.58
CA SER A 27 13.75 22.43 -12.94
C SER A 27 12.63 23.26 -13.60
N ARG A 28 12.97 24.08 -14.60
CA ARG A 28 11.98 24.87 -15.34
C ARG A 28 10.90 24.02 -16.02
N SER A 29 11.27 22.87 -16.57
CA SER A 29 10.32 21.94 -17.19
C SER A 29 9.36 21.35 -16.15
N ASP A 30 9.86 21.02 -14.96
CA ASP A 30 9.04 20.54 -13.85
C ASP A 30 8.10 21.61 -13.32
N LEU A 31 8.56 22.86 -13.20
CA LEU A 31 7.72 24.00 -12.79
C LEU A 31 6.52 24.18 -13.72
N SER A 32 6.78 24.14 -15.03
CA SER A 32 5.71 24.23 -16.04
C SER A 32 4.70 23.10 -15.85
N ALA A 33 5.17 21.85 -15.72
CA ALA A 33 4.29 20.70 -15.50
C ALA A 33 3.46 20.82 -14.21
N ILE A 34 4.07 21.31 -13.12
CA ILE A 34 3.41 21.51 -11.81
C ILE A 34 2.29 22.54 -11.91
N VAL A 35 2.58 23.71 -12.50
CA VAL A 35 1.62 24.81 -12.64
C VAL A 35 0.46 24.42 -13.57
N SER A 36 0.75 23.72 -14.68
CA SER A 36 -0.30 23.26 -15.61
C SER A 36 -1.21 22.19 -15.01
N GLN A 37 -0.65 21.28 -14.19
CA GLN A 37 -1.43 20.17 -13.60
C GLN A 37 -2.24 20.59 -12.38
N ASN A 38 -1.81 21.61 -11.63
CA ASN A 38 -2.53 22.11 -10.46
C ASN A 38 -2.37 23.62 -10.27
N PRO A 39 -3.12 24.42 -11.05
CA PRO A 39 -3.10 25.87 -10.95
C PRO A 39 -3.50 26.40 -9.56
N GLU A 40 -4.31 25.64 -8.81
CA GLU A 40 -4.74 26.00 -7.45
C GLU A 40 -3.58 26.03 -6.44
N LEU A 41 -2.44 25.40 -6.74
CA LEU A 41 -1.23 25.55 -5.95
C LEU A 41 -0.82 27.03 -5.83
N LEU A 42 -0.99 27.78 -6.92
CA LEU A 42 -0.68 29.21 -6.97
C LEU A 42 -1.63 30.05 -6.12
N ASN A 43 -2.76 29.51 -5.67
CA ASN A 43 -3.66 30.18 -4.73
C ASN A 43 -3.22 29.97 -3.26
N ARG A 44 -2.37 28.98 -2.96
CA ARG A 44 -1.96 28.65 -1.58
C ARG A 44 -0.88 29.62 -1.06
N SER A 45 -0.89 29.92 0.23
CA SER A 45 0.14 30.78 0.84
C SER A 45 1.53 30.13 0.78
N ILE A 46 2.53 30.85 0.27
CA ILE A 46 3.91 30.32 0.24
C ILE A 46 4.47 30.13 1.65
N LYS A 47 4.27 31.12 2.53
CA LYS A 47 4.81 31.14 3.89
C LYS A 47 4.11 30.17 4.82
N GLN A 48 2.80 29.98 4.65
CA GLN A 48 2.00 29.10 5.53
C GLN A 48 1.79 27.69 4.95
N ASN A 49 2.17 27.45 3.69
CA ASN A 49 1.98 26.15 3.06
C ASN A 49 3.28 25.61 2.47
N LEU A 50 3.79 26.20 1.39
CA LEU A 50 4.86 25.57 0.60
C LEU A 50 6.18 25.44 1.36
N ILE A 51 6.62 26.50 2.04
CA ILE A 51 7.88 26.53 2.80
C ILE A 51 7.84 25.54 3.98
N PRO A 52 6.82 25.55 4.87
CA PRO A 52 6.74 24.59 5.97
C PRO A 52 6.73 23.13 5.50
N HIS A 53 5.96 22.79 4.47
CA HIS A 53 5.91 21.42 3.95
C HIS A 53 7.25 20.99 3.35
N TYR A 54 7.96 21.89 2.67
CA TYR A 54 9.32 21.61 2.22
C TYR A 54 10.25 21.27 3.39
N HIS A 55 10.29 22.09 4.45
CA HIS A 55 11.16 21.84 5.60
C HIS A 55 10.82 20.53 6.33
N ILE A 56 9.53 20.26 6.49
CA ILE A 56 9.03 19.01 7.05
C ILE A 56 9.51 17.80 6.21
N LEU A 57 9.30 17.83 4.89
CA LEU A 57 9.75 16.75 4.00
C LEU A 57 11.27 16.61 4.01
N LYS A 58 12.00 17.73 4.01
CA LYS A 58 13.46 17.76 4.08
C LYS A 58 13.98 17.13 5.36
N SER A 59 13.30 17.35 6.49
CA SER A 59 13.67 16.75 7.79
C SER A 59 13.57 15.21 7.80
N ILE A 60 12.71 14.63 6.95
CA ILE A 60 12.53 13.17 6.87
C ILE A 60 13.42 12.56 5.80
N LEU A 61 13.42 13.18 4.62
CA LEU A 61 13.99 12.58 3.42
C LEU A 61 15.47 12.89 3.25
N VAL A 62 15.96 13.96 3.90
CA VAL A 62 17.32 14.49 3.90
C VAL A 62 17.82 14.95 2.51
N SER A 63 17.40 14.32 1.42
CA SER A 63 17.75 14.60 0.03
C SER A 63 16.72 15.51 -0.65
N ASP A 64 17.20 16.60 -1.27
CA ASP A 64 16.35 17.53 -2.03
C ASP A 64 15.68 16.84 -3.23
N GLU A 65 16.40 15.94 -3.90
CA GLU A 65 15.85 15.14 -5.01
C GLU A 65 14.61 14.36 -4.57
N LYS A 66 14.67 13.71 -3.39
CA LYS A 66 13.53 12.97 -2.81
C LYS A 66 12.39 13.92 -2.44
N VAL A 67 12.69 15.09 -1.88
CA VAL A 67 11.68 16.11 -1.55
C VAL A 67 10.98 16.61 -2.81
N ILE A 68 11.72 16.93 -3.87
CA ILE A 68 11.18 17.36 -5.16
C ILE A 68 10.28 16.26 -5.75
N LYS A 69 10.71 15.00 -5.71
CA LYS A 69 9.89 13.86 -6.16
C LYS A 69 8.56 13.75 -5.40
N CYS A 70 8.58 14.02 -4.09
CA CYS A 70 7.36 14.06 -3.26
C CYS A 70 6.47 15.26 -3.61
N LEU A 71 7.04 16.45 -3.70
CA LEU A 71 6.34 17.68 -4.05
C LEU A 71 5.64 17.55 -5.40
N LYS A 72 6.29 16.98 -6.42
CA LYS A 72 5.67 16.68 -7.72
C LYS A 72 4.41 15.80 -7.59
N ARG A 73 4.41 14.81 -6.70
CA ARG A 73 3.24 13.94 -6.43
C ARG A 73 2.16 14.68 -5.67
N LEU A 74 2.52 15.52 -4.70
CA LEU A 74 1.57 16.37 -3.98
C LEU A 74 0.88 17.36 -4.90
N PHE A 75 1.64 17.96 -5.81
CA PHE A 75 1.11 18.93 -6.75
C PHE A 75 0.13 18.29 -7.73
N LYS A 76 0.27 17.01 -8.08
CA LYS A 76 -0.76 16.27 -8.82
C LYS A 76 -2.05 16.02 -8.03
N SER A 77 -2.02 16.17 -6.71
CA SER A 77 -3.18 15.98 -5.84
C SER A 77 -3.84 17.31 -5.49
N SER A 78 -5.17 17.34 -5.42
CA SER A 78 -5.90 18.48 -4.84
C SER A 78 -5.78 18.53 -3.31
N ALA A 79 -5.09 17.57 -2.68
CA ALA A 79 -4.95 17.49 -1.22
C ALA A 79 -4.37 18.79 -0.64
N VAL A 80 -5.08 19.37 0.32
CA VAL A 80 -4.55 20.39 1.22
C VAL A 80 -3.86 19.64 2.34
N LEU A 81 -2.60 19.96 2.57
CA LEU A 81 -1.81 19.33 3.63
C LEU A 81 -1.90 20.20 4.88
N SER A 82 -2.34 19.59 5.98
CA SER A 82 -2.25 20.16 7.32
C SER A 82 -0.87 19.83 7.89
N GLN A 83 -0.18 20.85 8.39
CA GLN A 83 1.13 20.66 9.03
C GLN A 83 0.99 19.81 10.31
N ASN A 84 -0.11 20.01 11.05
CA ASN A 84 -0.37 19.27 12.29
C ASN A 84 -0.54 17.78 12.03
N ASP A 85 -1.32 17.40 11.01
CA ASP A 85 -1.56 16.00 10.65
C ASP A 85 -0.23 15.31 10.33
N PHE A 86 0.65 16.03 9.62
CA PHE A 86 1.97 15.53 9.30
C PHE A 86 2.81 15.20 10.55
N TYR A 87 2.87 16.12 11.52
CA TYR A 87 3.63 15.92 12.75
C TYR A 87 3.05 14.82 13.64
N VAL A 88 1.72 14.76 13.76
CA VAL A 88 1.03 13.70 14.52
C VAL A 88 1.34 12.34 13.91
N ASN A 89 1.22 12.20 12.60
CA ASN A 89 1.45 10.94 11.91
C ASN A 89 2.91 10.50 12.01
N LEU A 90 3.86 11.43 11.84
CA LEU A 90 5.27 11.13 11.96
C LEU A 90 5.64 10.69 13.38
N SER A 91 5.10 11.37 14.39
CA SER A 91 5.34 11.03 15.80
C SER A 91 4.82 9.63 16.13
N LEU A 92 3.65 9.27 15.61
CA LEU A 92 3.10 7.93 15.82
C LEU A 92 3.91 6.85 15.10
N LEU A 93 4.30 7.06 13.83
CA LEU A 93 5.16 6.12 13.11
C LEU A 93 6.48 5.87 13.86
N ARG A 94 7.06 6.91 14.45
CA ARG A 94 8.24 6.79 15.31
C ARG A 94 7.95 6.08 16.62
N GLY A 95 6.82 6.37 17.26
CA GLY A 95 6.36 5.68 18.48
C GLY A 95 6.13 4.17 18.27
N LEU A 96 5.77 3.76 17.06
CA LEU A 96 5.65 2.35 16.66
C LEU A 96 7.01 1.68 16.36
N GLY A 97 8.12 2.40 16.52
CA GLY A 97 9.46 1.86 16.24
C GLY A 97 9.75 1.65 14.76
N MET A 98 9.04 2.34 13.85
CA MET A 98 9.32 2.21 12.43
C MET A 98 10.73 2.71 12.06
N PRO A 99 11.49 1.97 11.24
CA PRO A 99 12.76 2.46 10.71
C PRO A 99 12.59 3.75 9.90
N GLN A 100 13.55 4.67 10.02
CA GLN A 100 13.54 5.93 9.25
C GLN A 100 13.55 5.69 7.74
N SER A 101 14.14 4.58 7.27
CA SER A 101 14.08 4.13 5.87
C SER A 101 12.66 3.78 5.43
N SER A 102 11.89 3.07 6.26
CA SER A 102 10.49 2.73 6.02
C SER A 102 9.60 3.97 6.03
N ILE A 103 9.81 4.90 6.97
CA ILE A 103 9.12 6.20 7.00
C ILE A 103 9.44 7.00 5.73
N SER A 104 10.71 7.04 5.31
CA SER A 104 11.11 7.73 4.08
C SER A 104 10.47 7.11 2.85
N PHE A 105 10.42 5.78 2.75
CA PHE A 105 9.76 5.07 1.66
C PHE A 105 8.27 5.43 1.58
N LEU A 106 7.57 5.41 2.71
CA LEU A 106 6.17 5.82 2.81
C LEU A 106 5.94 7.26 2.31
N VAL A 107 6.73 8.20 2.83
CA VAL A 107 6.61 9.62 2.47
C VAL A 107 6.91 9.83 0.98
N ILE A 108 7.82 9.06 0.39
CA ILE A 108 8.10 9.16 -1.04
C ILE A 108 6.96 8.60 -1.87
N TYR A 109 6.55 7.36 -1.64
CA TYR A 109 5.69 6.60 -2.56
C TYR A 109 4.20 6.69 -2.24
N HIS A 110 3.86 6.99 -1.00
CA HIS A 110 2.50 6.90 -0.48
C HIS A 110 2.11 8.13 0.33
N LEU A 111 2.68 9.30 0.03
CA LEU A 111 2.46 10.54 0.77
C LEU A 111 0.98 10.90 0.99
N VAL A 112 0.13 10.66 -0.01
CA VAL A 112 -1.31 10.92 0.13
C VAL A 112 -1.97 9.92 1.10
N VAL A 113 -1.52 8.67 1.11
CA VAL A 113 -1.93 7.67 2.11
C VAL A 113 -1.45 8.14 3.48
N CYS A 114 -0.16 8.53 3.61
CA CYS A 114 0.48 9.17 4.77
C CYS A 114 -0.30 10.33 5.40
N LEU A 115 -1.19 10.97 4.63
CA LEU A 115 -1.83 12.22 5.03
C LEU A 115 -3.37 12.15 5.02
N LYS A 116 -4.00 11.28 4.22
CA LYS A 116 -5.46 11.06 4.22
C LYS A 116 -5.90 9.80 4.94
N ALA A 117 -5.15 8.70 4.77
CA ALA A 117 -5.46 7.43 5.43
C ALA A 117 -4.98 7.39 6.88
N PHE A 118 -4.06 8.30 7.23
CA PHE A 118 -3.62 8.55 8.59
C PHE A 118 -4.26 9.83 9.13
N ASN A 119 -5.59 9.91 9.11
CA ASN A 119 -6.27 10.74 10.10
C ASN A 119 -6.13 10.06 11.48
N PHE A 120 -4.88 9.80 11.92
CA PHE A 120 -4.56 9.20 13.22
C PHE A 120 -5.12 10.03 14.36
N ALA A 121 -5.38 11.32 14.11
CA ALA A 121 -6.05 12.22 15.04
C ALA A 121 -7.44 11.73 15.50
N GLU A 122 -8.10 10.83 14.75
CA GLU A 122 -9.33 10.21 15.23
C GLU A 122 -9.12 8.94 16.05
N GLY A 123 -7.89 8.39 16.15
CA GLY A 123 -7.52 7.18 16.89
C GLY A 123 -8.18 5.92 16.33
N LYS A 124 -9.52 5.88 16.37
CA LYS A 124 -10.42 4.76 16.13
C LYS A 124 -10.06 3.89 14.92
N THR A 125 -9.63 4.49 13.82
CA THR A 125 -9.29 3.71 12.60
C THR A 125 -8.02 2.88 12.76
N TRP A 126 -7.08 3.29 13.62
CA TRP A 126 -5.85 2.57 13.89
C TRP A 126 -6.06 1.45 14.90
N GLU A 127 -6.73 1.74 16.02
CA GLU A 127 -7.02 0.70 17.02
C GLU A 127 -7.85 -0.43 16.42
N HIS A 128 -8.87 -0.13 15.60
CA HIS A 128 -9.64 -1.18 14.91
C HIS A 128 -8.79 -2.03 13.95
N LYS A 129 -7.73 -1.48 13.33
CA LYS A 129 -6.84 -2.27 12.47
C LYS A 129 -5.93 -3.19 13.27
N ILE A 130 -5.37 -2.67 14.37
CA ILE A 130 -4.59 -3.50 15.29
C ILE A 130 -5.49 -4.62 15.82
N GLU A 131 -6.72 -4.27 16.22
CA GLU A 131 -7.70 -5.24 16.70
C GLU A 131 -8.05 -6.29 15.63
N ALA A 132 -8.19 -5.87 14.37
CA ALA A 132 -8.39 -6.78 13.25
C ALA A 132 -7.26 -7.82 13.15
N TYR A 133 -6.00 -7.44 13.40
CA TYR A 133 -4.88 -8.39 13.45
C TYR A 133 -4.88 -9.24 14.73
N ARG A 134 -5.25 -8.67 15.89
CA ARG A 134 -5.38 -9.41 17.16
C ARG A 134 -6.42 -10.53 17.09
N ARG A 135 -7.52 -10.31 16.36
CA ARG A 135 -8.55 -11.34 16.10
C ARG A 135 -8.01 -12.58 15.40
N TRP A 136 -6.84 -12.50 14.75
CA TRP A 136 -6.13 -13.64 14.16
C TRP A 136 -5.06 -14.23 15.08
N GLY A 137 -5.02 -13.85 16.36
CA GLY A 137 -4.09 -14.38 17.36
C GLY A 137 -2.66 -13.86 17.24
N LEU A 138 -2.44 -12.75 16.51
CA LEU A 138 -1.13 -12.14 16.39
C LEU A 138 -0.74 -11.37 17.66
N SER A 139 0.51 -11.54 18.08
CA SER A 139 1.10 -10.77 19.18
C SER A 139 1.39 -9.31 18.78
N GLU A 140 1.54 -8.42 19.76
CA GLU A 140 1.92 -7.02 19.51
C GLU A 140 3.24 -6.89 18.74
N GLU A 141 4.20 -7.79 18.99
CA GLU A 141 5.48 -7.79 18.27
C GLU A 141 5.31 -8.20 16.80
N GLU A 142 4.48 -9.20 16.52
CA GLU A 142 4.15 -9.60 15.14
C GLU A 142 3.39 -8.49 14.42
N ILE A 143 2.40 -7.87 15.08
CA ILE A 143 1.64 -6.75 14.52
C ILE A 143 2.58 -5.57 14.22
N SER A 144 3.45 -5.21 15.16
CA SER A 144 4.49 -4.20 14.94
C SER A 144 5.40 -4.54 13.76
N SER A 145 5.79 -5.82 13.62
CA SER A 145 6.61 -6.29 12.51
C SER A 145 5.93 -6.13 11.13
N ILE A 146 4.62 -6.38 11.02
CA ILE A 146 3.85 -6.20 9.77
C ILE A 146 4.05 -4.78 9.23
N PHE A 147 3.96 -3.80 10.12
CA PHE A 147 4.06 -2.38 9.81
C PHE A 147 5.49 -1.95 9.47
N ARG A 148 6.49 -2.50 10.17
CA ARG A 148 7.91 -2.25 9.91
C ARG A 148 8.33 -2.79 8.53
N GLU A 149 7.91 -4.01 8.20
CA GLU A 149 8.30 -4.74 6.99
C GLU A 149 7.49 -4.34 5.75
N SER A 150 6.20 -4.04 5.92
CA SER A 150 5.38 -3.50 4.84
C SER A 150 4.52 -2.36 5.37
N PRO A 151 5.02 -1.12 5.28
CA PRO A 151 4.26 0.05 5.69
C PRO A 151 2.95 0.24 4.88
N LEU A 152 2.82 -0.41 3.72
CA LEU A 152 1.59 -0.45 2.93
C LEU A 152 0.42 -1.12 3.63
N SER A 153 0.69 -2.04 4.56
CA SER A 153 -0.33 -2.71 5.36
C SER A 153 -1.17 -1.73 6.18
N MET A 154 -0.62 -0.56 6.52
CA MET A 154 -1.33 0.51 7.25
C MET A 154 -2.48 1.11 6.44
N GLY A 155 -2.39 1.07 5.10
CA GLY A 155 -3.42 1.55 4.19
C GLY A 155 -4.57 0.58 3.95
N LEU A 156 -4.51 -0.64 4.51
CA LEU A 156 -5.57 -1.63 4.34
C LEU A 156 -6.80 -1.27 5.17
N SER A 157 -7.98 -1.57 4.64
CA SER A 157 -9.21 -1.56 5.42
C SER A 157 -9.30 -2.83 6.26
N GLU A 158 -9.98 -2.74 7.41
CA GLU A 158 -10.29 -3.90 8.25
C GLU A 158 -10.93 -5.02 7.43
N LYS A 159 -11.94 -4.70 6.60
CA LYS A 159 -12.58 -5.68 5.70
C LYS A 159 -11.56 -6.41 4.83
N LYS A 160 -10.59 -5.70 4.26
CA LYS A 160 -9.56 -6.32 3.41
C LYS A 160 -8.62 -7.22 4.22
N ILE A 161 -8.22 -6.80 5.41
CA ILE A 161 -7.41 -7.62 6.33
C ILE A 161 -8.19 -8.90 6.66
N MET A 162 -9.43 -8.78 7.13
CA MET A 162 -10.27 -9.91 7.54
C MET A 162 -10.53 -10.88 6.38
N CYS A 163 -10.94 -10.40 5.20
CA CYS A 163 -11.21 -11.28 4.06
C CYS A 163 -9.94 -12.01 3.57
N ASN A 164 -8.81 -11.32 3.48
CA ASN A 164 -7.57 -11.92 3.02
C ASN A 164 -7.00 -12.90 4.05
N MET A 165 -7.01 -12.55 5.34
CA MET A 165 -6.58 -13.44 6.43
C MET A 165 -7.47 -14.68 6.50
N HIS A 166 -8.80 -14.53 6.41
CA HIS A 166 -9.71 -15.68 6.41
C HIS A 166 -9.43 -16.65 5.27
N PHE A 167 -9.18 -16.15 4.05
CA PHE A 167 -8.82 -17.02 2.95
C PHE A 167 -7.45 -17.70 3.17
N LEU A 168 -6.43 -16.97 3.60
CA LEU A 168 -5.09 -17.53 3.75
C LEU A 168 -4.98 -18.50 4.93
N VAL A 169 -5.64 -18.20 6.04
CA VAL A 169 -5.58 -18.99 7.27
C VAL A 169 -6.58 -20.13 7.23
N CYS A 170 -7.88 -19.83 7.09
CA CYS A 170 -8.93 -20.85 7.19
C CYS A 170 -8.99 -21.74 5.94
N LYS A 171 -8.86 -21.15 4.74
CA LYS A 171 -9.01 -21.91 3.50
C LYS A 171 -7.72 -22.55 3.00
N MET A 172 -6.57 -21.91 3.23
CA MET A 172 -5.27 -22.42 2.77
C MET A 172 -4.40 -23.02 3.88
N GLY A 173 -4.77 -22.85 5.15
CA GLY A 173 -4.10 -23.50 6.28
C GLY A 173 -2.76 -22.85 6.70
N TRP A 174 -2.42 -21.67 6.18
CA TRP A 174 -1.23 -20.96 6.66
C TRP A 174 -1.47 -20.41 8.07
N GLN A 175 -0.46 -20.52 8.93
CA GLN A 175 -0.51 -19.93 10.25
C GLN A 175 -0.54 -18.39 10.15
N PRO A 176 -1.32 -17.69 10.99
CA PRO A 176 -1.36 -16.21 11.02
C PRO A 176 0.04 -15.58 11.07
N ALA A 177 0.92 -16.10 11.92
CA ALA A 177 2.32 -15.68 12.06
C ALA A 177 3.11 -15.75 10.73
N VAL A 178 2.86 -16.79 9.91
CA VAL A 178 3.52 -16.95 8.59
C VAL A 178 3.04 -15.87 7.62
N VAL A 179 1.75 -15.53 7.65
CA VAL A 179 1.17 -14.45 6.83
C VAL A 179 1.72 -13.09 7.28
N ALA A 180 1.80 -12.86 8.60
CA ALA A 180 2.31 -11.63 9.20
C ALA A 180 3.78 -11.34 8.84
N ARG A 181 4.61 -12.37 8.62
CA ARG A 181 5.99 -12.22 8.13
C ARG A 181 6.10 -11.82 6.66
N VAL A 182 5.03 -11.95 5.88
CA VAL A 182 4.99 -11.54 4.46
C VAL A 182 3.81 -10.59 4.23
N PRO A 183 3.74 -9.46 4.95
CA PRO A 183 2.53 -8.64 5.07
C PRO A 183 2.03 -8.04 3.74
N ILE A 184 2.93 -7.90 2.75
CA ILE A 184 2.58 -7.45 1.40
C ILE A 184 1.53 -8.34 0.71
N VAL A 185 1.39 -9.62 1.10
CA VAL A 185 0.38 -10.51 0.52
C VAL A 185 -1.04 -10.03 0.79
N LEU A 186 -1.27 -9.34 1.92
CA LEU A 186 -2.57 -8.77 2.27
C LEU A 186 -2.92 -7.54 1.41
N CYS A 187 -1.94 -6.92 0.74
CA CYS A 187 -2.18 -5.81 -0.16
C CYS A 187 -2.74 -6.26 -1.52
N TYR A 188 -2.52 -7.51 -1.93
CA TYR A 188 -3.01 -8.03 -3.21
C TYR A 188 -4.54 -8.13 -3.26
N GLY A 189 -5.07 -8.17 -4.48
CA GLY A 189 -6.49 -8.40 -4.71
C GLY A 189 -6.84 -9.87 -4.42
N LEU A 190 -7.90 -10.08 -3.63
CA LEU A 190 -8.35 -11.41 -3.23
C LEU A 190 -8.71 -12.24 -4.47
N GLU A 191 -9.65 -11.75 -5.27
CA GLU A 191 -10.17 -12.44 -6.45
C GLU A 191 -9.22 -12.39 -7.65
N THR A 192 -8.40 -11.34 -7.75
CA THR A 192 -7.55 -11.12 -8.93
C THR A 192 -6.17 -11.78 -8.83
N ARG A 193 -5.69 -12.10 -7.63
CA ARG A 193 -4.34 -12.66 -7.46
C ARG A 193 -4.26 -13.76 -6.41
N ILE A 194 -4.85 -13.57 -5.23
CA ILE A 194 -4.73 -14.54 -4.14
C ILE A 194 -5.46 -15.84 -4.49
N MET A 195 -6.77 -15.76 -4.79
CA MET A 195 -7.59 -16.92 -5.09
C MET A 195 -7.11 -17.70 -6.32
N PRO A 196 -6.82 -17.08 -7.48
CA PRO A 196 -6.37 -17.82 -8.66
C PRO A 196 -5.11 -18.67 -8.39
N ARG A 197 -4.14 -18.09 -7.69
CA ARG A 197 -2.87 -18.75 -7.39
C ARG A 197 -3.02 -19.84 -6.32
N CYS A 198 -3.80 -19.57 -5.28
CA CYS A 198 -4.08 -20.53 -4.24
C CYS A 198 -4.91 -21.71 -4.74
N SER A 199 -5.82 -21.50 -5.71
CA SER A 199 -6.58 -22.58 -6.35
C SER A 199 -5.66 -23.55 -7.09
N VAL A 200 -4.72 -23.04 -7.90
CA VAL A 200 -3.70 -23.86 -8.56
C VAL A 200 -2.92 -24.68 -7.53
N VAL A 201 -2.41 -24.03 -6.48
CA VAL A 201 -1.65 -24.70 -5.41
C VAL A 201 -2.50 -25.78 -4.73
N ARG A 202 -3.77 -25.50 -4.46
CA ARG A 202 -4.69 -26.46 -3.83
C ARG A 202 -4.92 -27.69 -4.71
N VAL A 203 -5.14 -27.52 -6.02
CA VAL A 203 -5.27 -28.65 -6.97
C VAL A 203 -4.02 -29.51 -6.94
N LEU A 204 -2.84 -28.89 -7.02
CA LEU A 204 -1.57 -29.63 -7.00
C LEU A 204 -1.33 -30.37 -5.68
N LEU A 205 -1.70 -29.77 -4.54
CA LEU A 205 -1.63 -30.42 -3.22
C LEU A 205 -2.54 -31.64 -3.14
N LEU A 206 -3.78 -31.52 -3.61
CA LEU A 206 -4.77 -32.60 -3.58
C LEU A 206 -4.43 -33.75 -4.54
N ASN A 207 -3.69 -33.46 -5.62
CA ASN A 207 -3.12 -34.47 -6.51
C ASN A 207 -1.77 -35.02 -6.01
N GLY A 208 -1.25 -34.56 -4.87
CA GLY A 208 0.03 -35.02 -4.31
C GLY A 208 1.26 -34.60 -5.14
N LEU A 209 1.13 -33.63 -6.04
CA LEU A 209 2.20 -33.20 -6.95
C LEU A 209 3.20 -32.24 -6.30
N ILE A 210 2.80 -31.61 -5.19
CA ILE A 210 3.64 -30.72 -4.39
C ILE A 210 3.44 -30.99 -2.90
N LYS A 211 4.46 -30.65 -2.10
CA LYS A 211 4.42 -30.79 -0.63
C LYS A 211 3.57 -29.69 0.01
N ALA A 212 3.06 -29.93 1.22
CA ALA A 212 2.22 -28.98 1.96
C ALA A 212 2.97 -27.75 2.51
N ASP A 213 4.29 -27.83 2.66
CA ASP A 213 5.16 -26.81 3.29
C ASP A 213 5.58 -25.68 2.33
N ILE A 214 4.65 -25.20 1.51
CA ILE A 214 4.97 -24.19 0.48
C ILE A 214 5.04 -22.80 1.10
N PRO A 215 6.15 -22.07 0.89
CA PRO A 215 6.26 -20.69 1.35
C PRO A 215 5.22 -19.80 0.67
N ILE A 216 4.43 -19.08 1.47
CA ILE A 216 3.40 -18.15 0.98
C ILE A 216 3.95 -17.11 0.00
N SER A 217 5.20 -16.66 0.20
CA SER A 217 5.90 -15.75 -0.70
C SER A 217 6.09 -16.34 -2.09
N SER A 218 6.51 -17.60 -2.19
CA SER A 218 6.73 -18.26 -3.48
C SER A 218 5.46 -18.30 -4.36
N VAL A 219 4.29 -18.39 -3.71
CA VAL A 219 2.98 -18.42 -4.35
C VAL A 219 2.52 -17.00 -4.71
N LEU A 220 2.50 -16.08 -3.73
CA LEU A 220 1.77 -14.81 -3.87
C LEU A 220 2.64 -13.63 -4.29
N THR A 221 3.93 -13.61 -3.96
CA THR A 221 4.81 -12.47 -4.26
C THR A 221 5.56 -12.61 -5.59
N SER A 222 5.66 -13.82 -6.14
CA SER A 222 6.29 -14.07 -7.45
C SER A 222 5.60 -13.32 -8.59
N CYS A 223 6.36 -12.89 -9.60
CA CYS A 223 5.76 -12.34 -10.82
C CYS A 223 4.96 -13.44 -11.56
N GLU A 224 4.05 -13.05 -12.45
CA GLU A 224 3.16 -14.00 -13.13
C GLU A 224 3.91 -15.06 -13.92
N LYS A 225 4.93 -14.65 -14.68
CA LYS A 225 5.80 -15.56 -15.44
C LYS A 225 6.39 -16.66 -14.55
N CYS A 226 7.05 -16.27 -13.45
CA CYS A 226 7.64 -17.23 -12.51
C CYS A 226 6.59 -18.14 -11.86
N PHE A 227 5.38 -17.62 -11.58
CA PHE A 227 4.30 -18.43 -11.03
C PHE A 227 3.82 -19.49 -12.02
N LEU A 228 3.57 -19.09 -13.28
CA LEU A 228 3.11 -19.98 -14.35
C LEU A 228 4.13 -21.08 -14.63
N GLU A 229 5.40 -20.74 -14.79
CA GLU A 229 6.47 -21.70 -15.02
C GLU A 229 6.55 -22.74 -13.89
N ARG A 230 6.45 -22.29 -12.63
CA ARG A 230 6.65 -23.16 -11.46
C ARG A 230 5.45 -24.03 -11.10
N PHE A 231 4.22 -23.51 -11.25
CA PHE A 231 3.01 -24.15 -10.73
C PHE A 231 1.98 -24.51 -11.81
N VAL A 232 2.09 -23.97 -13.02
CA VAL A 232 1.12 -24.28 -14.09
C VAL A 232 1.79 -25.13 -15.17
N ILE A 233 2.71 -24.53 -15.94
CA ILE A 233 3.36 -25.18 -17.10
C ILE A 233 4.04 -26.48 -16.69
N LYS A 234 4.77 -26.49 -15.57
CA LYS A 234 5.48 -27.68 -15.06
C LYS A 234 4.56 -28.90 -14.85
N TYR A 235 3.29 -28.69 -14.52
CA TYR A 235 2.36 -29.78 -14.17
C TYR A 235 1.20 -29.89 -15.17
N GLN A 236 1.24 -29.14 -16.27
CA GLN A 236 0.13 -29.05 -17.20
C GLN A 236 -0.14 -30.37 -17.94
N ASP A 237 0.88 -31.16 -18.21
CA ASP A 237 0.73 -32.49 -18.82
C ASP A 237 0.02 -33.48 -17.89
N LEU A 238 0.17 -33.30 -16.56
CA LEU A 238 -0.46 -34.14 -15.54
C LEU A 238 -1.87 -33.64 -15.18
N VAL A 239 -2.06 -32.32 -15.19
CA VAL A 239 -3.34 -31.67 -14.87
C VAL A 239 -3.63 -30.59 -15.93
N PRO A 240 -4.22 -30.96 -17.08
CA PRO A 240 -4.43 -30.05 -18.20
C PRO A 240 -5.29 -28.83 -17.86
N GLN A 241 -6.17 -28.94 -16.85
CA GLN A 241 -7.07 -27.86 -16.45
C GLN A 241 -6.42 -26.75 -15.60
N LEU A 242 -5.13 -26.85 -15.22
CA LEU A 242 -4.49 -25.87 -14.33
C LEU A 242 -4.53 -24.43 -14.86
N LEU A 243 -4.43 -24.26 -16.19
CA LEU A 243 -4.51 -22.94 -16.79
C LEU A 243 -5.92 -22.35 -16.68
N ASP A 244 -6.96 -23.17 -16.84
CA ASP A 244 -8.35 -22.75 -16.68
C ASP A 244 -8.68 -22.44 -15.22
N VAL A 245 -8.12 -23.21 -14.28
CA VAL A 245 -8.18 -22.91 -12.83
C VAL A 245 -7.52 -21.57 -12.53
N PHE A 246 -6.32 -21.32 -13.08
CA PHE A 246 -5.61 -20.05 -12.90
C PHE A 246 -6.37 -18.86 -13.50
N GLN A 247 -7.06 -19.05 -14.63
CA GLN A 247 -7.86 -18.00 -15.26
C GLN A 247 -9.24 -17.83 -14.62
N GLY A 248 -9.59 -18.64 -13.62
CA GLY A 248 -10.90 -18.62 -12.96
C GLY A 248 -12.05 -19.13 -13.84
N LYS A 249 -11.72 -19.77 -14.97
CA LYS A 249 -12.70 -20.40 -15.88
C LYS A 249 -13.24 -21.71 -15.32
N MET A 250 -12.49 -22.33 -14.42
CA MET A 250 -12.88 -23.56 -13.74
C MET A 250 -12.80 -23.37 -12.23
N ARG A 251 -13.91 -23.67 -11.54
CA ARG A 251 -13.98 -23.59 -10.07
C ARG A 251 -13.43 -24.87 -9.44
N LEU A 252 -12.84 -24.74 -8.26
CA LEU A 252 -12.37 -25.90 -7.49
C LEU A 252 -13.50 -26.91 -7.20
N THR A 253 -14.73 -26.42 -7.00
CA THR A 253 -15.91 -27.26 -6.82
C THR A 253 -16.23 -28.13 -8.04
N GLU A 254 -15.93 -27.64 -9.24
CA GLU A 254 -16.11 -28.39 -10.50
C GLU A 254 -15.05 -29.49 -10.66
N LEU A 255 -13.93 -29.38 -9.94
CA LEU A 255 -12.90 -30.41 -9.82
C LEU A 255 -13.15 -31.36 -8.63
N GLY A 256 -14.30 -31.25 -7.95
CA GLY A 256 -14.62 -32.05 -6.76
C GLY A 256 -13.94 -31.57 -5.47
N PHE A 257 -13.31 -30.38 -5.49
CA PHE A 257 -12.57 -29.83 -4.37
C PHE A 257 -13.28 -28.61 -3.77
N GLY A 258 -14.06 -28.79 -2.71
CA GLY A 258 -14.66 -27.69 -1.96
C GLY A 258 -13.67 -27.02 -0.99
N PHE A 259 -13.88 -25.75 -0.67
CA PHE A 259 -13.44 -25.21 0.62
C PHE A 259 -14.56 -25.53 1.62
N ASP A 260 -14.32 -26.36 2.62
CA ASP A 260 -15.35 -26.68 3.62
C ASP A 260 -15.84 -25.40 4.30
N ASN A 261 -17.17 -25.21 4.32
CA ASN A 261 -17.84 -24.06 4.93
C ASN A 261 -17.86 -24.13 6.46
N LYS A 262 -16.72 -24.42 7.09
CA LYS A 262 -16.58 -24.38 8.56
C LYS A 262 -15.57 -23.31 8.97
N SER A 263 -15.97 -22.06 8.83
CA SER A 263 -15.47 -20.97 9.67
C SER A 263 -16.43 -19.79 9.57
N VAL A 264 -17.37 -19.79 10.50
CA VAL A 264 -18.13 -18.61 10.89
C VAL A 264 -17.12 -17.50 11.17
N ILE A 265 -17.31 -16.34 10.55
CA ILE A 265 -16.59 -15.11 10.91
C ILE A 265 -16.82 -14.95 12.42
N PRO A 266 -15.80 -14.98 13.30
CA PRO A 266 -16.03 -14.61 14.69
C PRO A 266 -16.47 -13.16 14.64
N ASP A 267 -17.66 -12.84 15.19
CA ASP A 267 -18.18 -11.48 15.29
C ASP A 267 -17.17 -10.49 15.90
#